data_AF-A0A423VTG4-F1
#
_entry.id   AF-A0A423VTG4-F1
#
_cell.length_a   1.000
_cell.length_b   1.000
_cell.length_c   1.000
_cell.angle_alpha   90.00
_cell.angle_beta   90.00
_cell.angle_gamma   90.00
#
_symmetry.space_group_name_H-M   'P 1'
#
loop_
_entity.id
_entity.type
_entity.pdbx_description
1 polymer ?
#
loop_
_entity_poly.entity_id
_entity_poly.type
_entity_poly.pdbx_seq_one_letter_code
_entity_poly.pdbx_strand_id
1 'polypeptide(L)'
;MGELETWDYLAAYQVLRSQSADQVAKIKAACAQTHPQHKHVLQCRECYPQIINCIRSTYLEPREGQWFTGREAFLRDLDALFAASLRYEAKLDDVDARIEAEKRDWYFEQVKASPSIPKTLEELLDRKDLVAKVGSQDVAFEDLVRDMRAALNGGADPQTAQQALTRLMAVKTPEDRLPTYKETFFQGRPDEPITEKTQIYFEKLQSGATIKEIATKVTSDAAASLGAFDQKEKYQRRIEELQRAKAAYELQKSKKAAQKPQPPEHTYEVPPCNVCRKEVDKEDFIGCPYCTILLDAGIRPTTTDAHADENHGCAGGEYCVQLLDDDVDMDLDNADDLMCRECTDRLKRETIFCSLRCADFNYQRHREDVHIQERMKREMDVDRNMDDLVFDNADKSRYHARDIRPYMATVGELMRDLKQRNGMNP
;
A
#
# COMPACT_ATOMS: atom_id res chain seq x y z
N MET A 1 37.09 -6.91 -2.36
CA MET A 1 37.07 -7.32 -0.95
C MET A 1 35.70 -6.92 -0.43
N GLY A 2 34.84 -7.90 -0.12
CA GLY A 2 33.50 -7.61 0.41
C GLY A 2 33.59 -6.99 1.81
N GLU A 3 32.54 -6.30 2.22
CA GLU A 3 32.41 -5.79 3.58
C GLU A 3 32.54 -6.93 4.61
N LEU A 4 33.17 -6.64 5.74
CA LEU A 4 33.32 -7.59 6.84
C LEU A 4 31.98 -7.80 7.54
N GLU A 5 31.66 -9.05 7.82
CA GLU A 5 30.47 -9.44 8.57
C GLU A 5 30.77 -9.46 10.08
N THR A 6 29.73 -9.44 10.91
CA THR A 6 29.88 -9.36 12.38
C THR A 6 30.72 -10.51 12.97
N TRP A 7 30.63 -11.72 12.40
CA TRP A 7 31.44 -12.86 12.84
C TRP A 7 32.91 -12.76 12.42
N ASP A 8 33.25 -11.98 11.39
CA ASP A 8 34.65 -11.76 11.02
C ASP A 8 35.38 -10.95 12.08
N TYR A 9 34.72 -9.92 12.62
CA TYR A 9 35.25 -9.14 13.76
C TYR A 9 35.45 -10.03 14.98
N LEU A 10 34.51 -10.96 15.24
CA LEU A 10 34.63 -11.91 16.34
C LEU A 10 35.80 -12.87 16.13
N ALA A 11 35.99 -13.38 14.90
CA ALA A 11 37.10 -14.27 14.55
C ALA A 11 38.45 -13.55 14.70
N ALA A 12 38.56 -12.32 14.18
CA ALA A 12 39.75 -11.49 14.30
C ALA A 12 40.09 -11.22 15.78
N TYR A 13 39.09 -10.90 16.60
CA TYR A 13 39.28 -10.67 18.04
C TYR A 13 39.71 -11.95 18.78
N GLN A 14 39.17 -13.12 18.44
CA GLN A 14 39.57 -14.38 19.06
C GLN A 14 41.03 -14.74 18.76
N VAL A 15 41.48 -14.55 17.52
CA VAL A 15 42.87 -14.77 17.11
C VAL A 15 43.80 -13.82 17.87
N LEU A 16 43.43 -12.55 17.96
CA LEU A 16 44.21 -11.55 18.68
C LEU A 16 44.31 -11.88 20.19
N ARG A 17 43.19 -12.30 20.80
CA ARG A 17 43.15 -12.71 22.21
C ARG A 17 43.97 -13.97 22.48
N SER A 18 43.94 -14.97 21.60
CA SER A 18 44.74 -16.18 21.77
C SER A 18 46.24 -15.90 21.66
N GLN A 19 46.65 -15.07 20.70
CA GLN A 19 48.05 -14.63 20.55
C GLN A 19 48.54 -13.89 21.80
N SER A 20 47.73 -12.98 22.35
CA SER A 20 48.04 -12.27 23.59
C SER A 20 48.15 -13.23 24.78
N ALA A 21 47.20 -14.17 24.92
CA ALA A 21 47.24 -15.18 25.98
C ALA A 21 48.49 -16.06 25.90
N ASP A 22 48.89 -16.49 24.71
CA ASP A 22 50.11 -17.28 24.48
C ASP A 22 51.38 -16.49 24.84
N GLN A 23 51.43 -15.20 24.50
CA GLN A 23 52.55 -14.32 24.88
C GLN A 23 52.63 -14.15 26.40
N VAL A 24 51.50 -13.90 27.06
CA VAL A 24 51.43 -13.81 28.53
C VAL A 24 51.85 -15.13 29.18
N ALA A 25 51.44 -16.27 28.63
CA ALA A 25 51.86 -17.59 29.12
C ALA A 25 53.37 -17.80 29.00
N LYS A 26 53.98 -17.38 27.87
CA LYS A 26 55.44 -17.40 27.68
C LYS A 26 56.16 -16.52 28.70
N ILE A 27 55.66 -15.31 28.96
CA ILE A 27 56.25 -14.41 29.99
C ILE A 27 56.15 -15.04 31.38
N LYS A 28 55.01 -15.64 31.73
CA LYS A 28 54.82 -16.35 33.01
C LYS A 28 55.78 -17.53 33.16
N ALA A 29 55.94 -18.34 32.12
CA ALA A 29 56.86 -19.48 32.11
C ALA A 29 58.33 -19.02 32.24
N ALA A 30 58.72 -17.98 31.50
CA ALA A 30 60.06 -17.39 31.60
C ALA A 30 60.31 -16.80 32.99
N CYS A 31 59.33 -16.11 33.59
CA CYS A 31 59.43 -15.59 34.95
C CYS A 31 59.67 -16.72 35.98
N ALA A 32 58.97 -17.84 35.85
CA ALA A 32 59.13 -18.97 36.76
C ALA A 32 60.53 -19.62 36.68
N GLN A 33 61.17 -19.56 35.51
CA GLN A 33 62.52 -20.11 35.29
C GLN A 33 63.61 -19.13 35.72
N THR A 34 63.49 -17.86 35.32
CA THR A 34 64.54 -16.84 35.51
C THR A 34 64.46 -16.16 36.87
N HIS A 35 63.27 -16.10 37.48
CA HIS A 35 63.03 -15.40 38.75
C HIS A 35 62.32 -16.30 39.80
N PRO A 36 62.96 -17.41 40.23
CA PRO A 36 62.34 -18.40 41.13
C PRO A 36 62.03 -17.85 42.54
N GLN A 37 62.61 -16.71 42.92
CA GLN A 37 62.38 -16.05 44.20
C GLN A 37 60.95 -15.48 44.35
N HIS A 38 60.22 -15.30 43.26
CA HIS A 38 58.87 -14.77 43.26
C HIS A 38 57.84 -15.91 43.19
N LYS A 39 56.87 -15.94 44.13
CA LYS A 39 55.80 -16.94 44.12
C LYS A 39 54.78 -16.71 43.00
N HIS A 40 54.67 -15.47 42.53
CA HIS A 40 53.73 -15.07 41.48
C HIS A 40 54.32 -13.96 40.63
N VAL A 41 53.98 -13.92 39.34
CA VAL A 41 54.51 -12.93 38.38
C VAL A 41 54.20 -11.47 38.77
N LEU A 42 53.10 -11.25 39.51
CA LEU A 42 52.74 -9.93 40.08
C LEU A 42 53.78 -9.39 41.07
N GLN A 43 54.61 -10.27 41.66
CA GLN A 43 55.67 -9.87 42.59
C GLN A 43 56.98 -9.55 41.85
N CYS A 44 57.07 -9.88 40.56
CA CYS A 44 58.25 -9.65 39.75
C CYS A 44 58.16 -8.27 39.08
N ARG A 45 59.04 -7.34 39.48
CA ARG A 45 59.07 -5.98 38.93
C ARG A 45 59.46 -5.91 37.45
N GLU A 46 60.11 -6.94 36.92
CA GLU A 46 60.51 -7.00 35.52
C GLU A 46 59.43 -7.62 34.62
N CYS A 47 58.84 -8.74 35.06
CA CYS A 47 57.88 -9.49 34.25
C CYS A 47 56.45 -8.92 34.33
N TYR A 48 56.06 -8.28 35.44
CA TYR A 48 54.73 -7.69 35.56
C TYR A 48 54.47 -6.59 34.51
N PRO A 49 55.36 -5.58 34.32
CA PRO A 49 55.18 -4.59 33.25
C PRO A 49 55.12 -5.19 31.85
N GLN A 50 55.86 -6.27 31.59
CA GLN A 50 55.83 -6.95 30.28
C GLN A 50 54.46 -7.57 30.00
N ILE A 51 53.82 -8.18 31.02
CA ILE A 51 52.45 -8.71 30.90
C ILE A 51 51.47 -7.57 30.63
N ILE A 52 51.53 -6.49 31.41
CA ILE A 52 50.63 -5.35 31.24
C ILE A 52 50.79 -4.72 29.85
N ASN A 53 52.02 -4.54 29.37
CA ASN A 53 52.27 -3.99 28.05
C ASN A 53 51.81 -4.92 26.92
N CYS A 54 51.92 -6.24 27.09
CA CYS A 54 51.39 -7.23 26.13
C CYS A 54 49.85 -7.18 26.03
N ILE A 55 49.16 -7.03 27.16
CA ILE A 55 47.70 -6.87 27.15
C ILE A 55 47.33 -5.50 26.57
N ARG A 56 48.05 -4.44 26.94
CA ARG A 56 47.85 -3.07 26.43
C ARG A 56 48.01 -3.00 24.91
N SER A 57 49.05 -3.63 24.34
CA SER A 57 49.27 -3.64 22.89
C SER A 57 48.13 -4.33 22.13
N THR A 58 47.50 -5.34 22.74
CA THR A 58 46.35 -6.05 22.18
C THR A 58 45.18 -5.11 21.86
N TYR A 59 45.03 -4.01 22.61
CA TYR A 59 43.93 -3.05 22.39
C TYR A 59 44.36 -1.77 21.67
N LEU A 60 45.60 -1.32 21.84
CA LEU A 60 46.06 -0.01 21.32
C LEU A 60 46.83 -0.09 20.00
N GLU A 61 47.38 -1.24 19.63
CA GLU A 61 48.14 -1.39 18.37
C GLU A 61 47.27 -1.70 17.14
N PRO A 62 46.20 -2.52 17.24
CA PRO A 62 45.30 -2.75 16.11
C PRO A 62 44.56 -1.47 15.73
N ARG A 63 44.81 -0.97 14.52
CA ARG A 63 44.19 0.28 14.03
C ARG A 63 42.82 0.07 13.41
N GLU A 64 42.56 -1.09 12.82
CA GLU A 64 41.35 -1.37 12.05
C GLU A 64 40.89 -2.83 12.23
N GLY A 65 39.60 -3.08 11.96
CA GLY A 65 39.04 -4.43 11.93
C GLY A 65 38.72 -5.05 13.29
N GLN A 66 38.62 -4.24 14.35
CA GLN A 66 38.22 -4.70 15.69
C GLN A 66 36.88 -4.08 16.10
N TRP A 67 36.18 -4.71 17.03
CA TRP A 67 34.89 -4.20 17.54
C TRP A 67 35.03 -2.84 18.25
N PHE A 68 36.22 -2.51 18.76
CA PHE A 68 36.52 -1.24 19.42
C PHE A 68 37.09 -0.16 18.47
N THR A 69 37.21 -0.44 17.16
CA THR A 69 37.68 0.56 16.19
C THR A 69 36.77 1.80 16.20
N GLY A 70 37.37 2.99 16.33
CA GLY A 70 36.65 4.28 16.41
C GLY A 70 36.20 4.69 17.82
N ARG A 71 36.51 3.91 18.86
CA ARG A 71 36.13 4.20 20.25
C ARG A 71 37.25 4.90 21.03
N GLU A 72 37.66 6.07 20.57
CA GLU A 72 38.80 6.82 21.10
C GLU A 72 38.69 7.17 22.60
N ALA A 73 37.48 7.44 23.11
CA ALA A 73 37.28 7.68 24.53
C ALA A 73 37.60 6.44 25.37
N PHE A 74 37.05 5.29 24.98
CA PHE A 74 37.33 4.01 25.61
C PHE A 74 38.81 3.63 25.56
N LEU A 75 39.46 3.79 24.41
CA LEU A 75 40.88 3.45 24.26
C LEU A 75 41.76 4.33 25.15
N ARG A 76 41.43 5.63 25.30
CA ARG A 76 42.13 6.52 26.24
C ARG A 76 41.91 6.14 27.70
N ASP A 77 40.67 5.80 28.09
CA ASP A 77 40.37 5.32 29.45
C ASP A 77 41.15 4.04 29.77
N LEU A 78 41.15 3.10 28.82
CA LEU A 78 41.86 1.83 28.93
C LEU A 78 43.38 2.05 29.05
N ASP A 79 43.93 2.97 28.26
CA ASP A 79 45.34 3.34 28.34
C ASP A 79 45.71 3.92 29.72
N ALA A 80 44.87 4.80 30.26
CA ALA A 80 45.05 5.36 31.60
C ALA A 80 44.98 4.27 32.69
N LEU A 81 44.06 3.30 32.57
CA LEU A 81 43.97 2.17 33.49
C LEU A 81 45.18 1.25 33.41
N PHE A 82 45.73 1.00 32.20
CA PHE A 82 46.99 0.26 32.08
C PHE A 82 48.17 1.03 32.67
N ALA A 83 48.26 2.35 32.47
CA ALA A 83 49.29 3.18 33.07
C ALA A 83 49.19 3.23 34.61
N ALA A 84 47.97 3.21 35.17
CA ALA A 84 47.74 3.08 36.61
C ALA A 84 48.07 1.66 37.12
N SER A 85 47.75 0.62 36.34
CA SER A 85 48.07 -0.78 36.67
C SER A 85 49.57 -1.02 36.71
N LEU A 86 50.34 -0.42 35.80
CA LEU A 86 51.81 -0.43 35.83
C LEU A 86 52.39 0.16 37.13
N ARG A 87 51.68 1.12 37.74
CA ARG A 87 52.02 1.75 39.02
C ARG A 87 51.40 1.05 40.24
N TYR A 88 50.68 -0.05 40.02
CA TYR A 88 49.91 -0.78 41.04
C TYR A 88 48.82 0.08 41.72
N GLU A 89 48.37 1.15 41.06
CA GLU A 89 47.32 2.05 41.54
C GLU A 89 45.91 1.56 41.15
N ALA A 90 45.81 0.79 40.07
CA ALA A 90 44.58 0.18 39.59
C ALA A 90 44.71 -1.35 39.53
N LYS A 91 43.59 -2.06 39.68
CA LYS A 91 43.54 -3.52 39.56
C LYS A 91 43.23 -3.91 38.11
N LEU A 92 43.68 -5.11 37.72
CA LEU A 92 43.29 -5.70 36.44
C LEU A 92 41.78 -5.94 36.34
N ASP A 93 41.11 -6.16 37.47
CA ASP A 93 39.65 -6.27 37.53
C ASP A 93 38.96 -4.97 37.06
N ASP A 94 39.56 -3.79 37.31
CA ASP A 94 39.02 -2.51 36.85
C ASP A 94 39.14 -2.37 35.32
N VAL A 95 40.22 -2.91 34.74
CA VAL A 95 40.42 -2.99 33.29
C VAL A 95 39.36 -3.92 32.67
N ASP A 96 39.18 -5.10 33.24
CA ASP A 96 38.18 -6.07 32.77
C ASP A 96 36.77 -5.50 32.87
N ALA A 97 36.42 -4.84 33.98
CA ALA A 97 35.14 -4.19 34.16
C ALA A 97 34.89 -3.10 33.11
N ARG A 98 35.89 -2.28 32.79
CA ARG A 98 35.79 -1.23 31.75
C ARG A 98 35.58 -1.83 30.36
N ILE A 99 36.28 -2.93 30.04
CA ILE A 99 36.13 -3.66 28.77
C ILE A 99 34.74 -4.26 28.66
N GLU A 100 34.24 -4.92 29.70
CA GLU A 100 32.92 -5.55 29.69
C GLU A 100 31.79 -4.51 29.62
N ALA A 101 31.94 -3.36 30.29
CA ALA A 101 31.00 -2.25 30.12
C ALA A 101 30.95 -1.76 28.66
N GLU A 102 32.11 -1.52 28.04
CA GLU A 102 32.18 -1.05 26.66
C GLU A 102 31.60 -2.07 25.66
N LYS A 103 31.85 -3.37 25.88
CA LYS A 103 31.28 -4.44 25.06
C LYS A 103 29.75 -4.45 25.11
N ARG A 104 29.15 -4.19 26.27
CA ARG A 104 27.69 -4.12 26.42
C ARG A 104 27.13 -2.95 25.64
N ASP A 105 27.75 -1.77 25.76
CA ASP A 105 27.33 -0.58 25.01
C ASP A 105 27.48 -0.79 23.51
N TRP A 106 28.60 -1.38 23.08
CA TRP A 106 28.81 -1.77 21.69
C TRP A 106 27.75 -2.73 21.17
N TYR A 107 27.43 -3.77 21.95
CA TYR A 107 26.39 -4.71 21.57
C TYR A 107 25.04 -4.01 21.36
N PHE A 108 24.64 -3.12 22.27
CA PHE A 108 23.40 -2.38 22.13
C PHE A 108 23.39 -1.40 20.96
N GLU A 109 24.51 -0.73 20.69
CA GLU A 109 24.66 0.08 19.49
C GLU A 109 24.50 -0.75 18.21
N GLN A 110 25.13 -1.93 18.14
CA GLN A 110 25.00 -2.81 16.97
C GLN A 110 23.56 -3.33 16.78
N VAL A 111 22.88 -3.68 17.87
CA VAL A 111 21.46 -4.08 17.84
C VAL A 111 20.58 -2.94 17.33
N LYS A 112 20.78 -1.71 17.83
CA LYS A 112 20.01 -0.52 17.40
C LYS A 112 20.32 -0.10 15.96
N ALA A 113 21.58 -0.17 15.57
CA ALA A 113 22.04 0.18 14.23
C ALA A 113 21.69 -0.89 13.19
N SER A 114 21.33 -2.11 13.61
CA SER A 114 20.83 -3.14 12.72
C SER A 114 19.44 -2.74 12.20
N PRO A 115 19.22 -2.63 10.88
CA PRO A 115 17.89 -2.34 10.35
C PRO A 115 16.94 -3.56 10.40
N SER A 116 17.48 -4.78 10.51
CA SER A 116 16.67 -6.02 10.50
C SER A 116 16.19 -6.44 11.89
N ILE A 117 17.00 -6.23 12.94
CA ILE A 117 16.70 -6.73 14.29
C ILE A 117 15.51 -5.98 14.93
N PRO A 118 15.52 -4.64 15.05
CA PRO A 118 14.39 -3.90 15.60
C PRO A 118 13.14 -4.12 14.77
N LYS A 119 13.25 -4.08 13.43
CA LYS A 119 12.12 -4.31 12.53
C LYS A 119 11.49 -5.69 12.71
N THR A 120 12.30 -6.74 12.84
CA THR A 120 11.81 -8.10 13.13
C THR A 120 11.09 -8.15 14.47
N LEU A 121 11.70 -7.58 15.52
CA LEU A 121 11.10 -7.59 16.85
C LEU A 121 9.79 -6.78 16.88
N GLU A 122 9.72 -5.61 16.26
CA GLU A 122 8.56 -4.73 16.31
C GLU A 122 7.43 -5.15 15.36
N GLU A 123 7.75 -5.43 14.11
CA GLU A 123 6.75 -5.63 13.05
C GLU A 123 6.38 -7.10 12.85
N LEU A 124 7.32 -8.03 13.04
CA LEU A 124 7.07 -9.46 12.81
C LEU A 124 6.70 -10.21 14.10
N LEU A 125 7.24 -9.79 15.24
CA LEU A 125 7.08 -10.50 16.51
C LEU A 125 6.26 -9.74 17.57
N ASP A 126 5.88 -8.48 17.29
CA ASP A 126 5.16 -7.58 18.21
C ASP A 126 5.82 -7.44 19.60
N ARG A 127 7.16 -7.42 19.62
CA ARG A 127 8.02 -7.30 20.81
C ARG A 127 8.65 -5.91 20.92
N LYS A 128 7.83 -4.87 20.76
CA LYS A 128 8.26 -3.46 20.91
C LYS A 128 8.84 -3.18 22.29
N ASP A 129 8.39 -3.93 23.30
CA ASP A 129 8.91 -3.85 24.67
C ASP A 129 10.40 -4.22 24.76
N LEU A 130 10.85 -5.22 23.99
CA LEU A 130 12.25 -5.64 23.98
C LEU A 130 13.14 -4.58 23.33
N VAL A 131 12.69 -3.97 22.24
CA VAL A 131 13.43 -2.90 21.56
C VAL A 131 13.57 -1.67 22.45
N ALA A 132 12.51 -1.29 23.16
CA ALA A 132 12.54 -0.18 24.11
C ALA A 132 13.51 -0.40 25.28
N LYS A 133 13.76 -1.65 25.67
CA LYS A 133 14.70 -2.02 26.74
C LYS A 133 16.17 -1.99 26.28
N VAL A 134 16.45 -1.96 24.98
CA VAL A 134 17.84 -1.96 24.46
C VAL A 134 18.56 -0.68 24.90
N GLY A 135 19.61 -0.84 25.71
CA GLY A 135 20.37 0.27 26.29
C GLY A 135 19.68 0.99 27.46
N SER A 136 18.61 0.42 28.04
CA SER A 136 18.11 0.85 29.35
C SER A 136 19.05 0.34 30.45
N GLN A 137 19.29 1.17 31.46
CA GLN A 137 20.03 0.77 32.67
C GLN A 137 19.16 -0.05 33.65
N ASP A 138 17.84 -0.10 33.43
CA ASP A 138 16.88 -0.72 34.34
C ASP A 138 16.80 -2.25 34.18
N VAL A 139 17.37 -2.79 33.10
CA VAL A 139 17.32 -4.22 32.76
C VAL A 139 18.72 -4.79 32.72
N ALA A 140 18.92 -5.94 33.38
CA ALA A 140 20.18 -6.65 33.33
C ALA A 140 20.49 -7.10 31.89
N PHE A 141 21.72 -6.84 31.44
CA PHE A 141 22.19 -7.16 30.09
C PHE A 141 21.92 -8.63 29.70
N GLU A 142 22.25 -9.57 30.59
CA GLU A 142 22.10 -11.01 30.33
C GLU A 142 20.63 -11.42 30.16
N ASP A 143 19.73 -10.83 30.93
CA ASP A 143 18.29 -11.12 30.83
C ASP A 143 17.74 -10.60 29.50
N LEU A 144 18.14 -9.39 29.09
CA LEU A 144 17.71 -8.82 27.81
C LEU A 144 18.26 -9.63 26.62
N VAL A 145 19.53 -10.03 26.66
CA VAL A 145 20.13 -10.87 25.60
C VAL A 145 19.43 -12.23 25.52
N ARG A 146 19.10 -12.84 26.66
CA ARG A 146 18.35 -14.10 26.71
C ARG A 146 16.96 -13.93 26.09
N ASP A 147 16.25 -12.87 26.44
CA ASP A 147 14.89 -12.62 25.95
C ASP A 147 14.87 -12.31 24.46
N MET A 148 15.84 -11.53 23.97
CA MET A 148 16.04 -11.27 22.54
C MET A 148 16.34 -12.56 21.77
N ARG A 149 17.24 -13.41 22.30
CA ARG A 149 17.55 -14.70 21.68
C ARG A 149 16.32 -15.61 21.64
N ALA A 150 15.55 -15.66 22.73
CA ALA A 150 14.33 -16.45 22.78
C ALA A 150 13.29 -15.98 21.76
N ALA A 151 13.14 -14.67 21.57
CA ALA A 151 12.24 -14.11 20.57
C ALA A 151 12.70 -14.39 19.13
N LEU A 152 14.01 -14.26 18.86
CA LEU A 152 14.58 -14.39 17.51
C LEU A 152 14.90 -15.83 17.10
N ASN A 153 15.00 -16.78 18.03
CA ASN A 153 15.45 -18.15 17.71
C ASN A 153 14.50 -18.92 16.78
N GLY A 154 13.22 -18.52 16.68
CA GLY A 154 12.27 -19.16 15.76
C GLY A 154 12.13 -20.69 15.93
N GLY A 155 12.48 -21.23 17.11
CA GLY A 155 12.49 -22.67 17.41
C GLY A 155 13.85 -23.38 17.27
N ALA A 156 14.92 -22.69 16.84
CA ALA A 156 16.27 -23.25 16.83
C ALA A 156 16.83 -23.38 18.25
N ASP A 157 17.58 -24.46 18.51
CA ASP A 157 18.28 -24.62 19.78
C ASP A 157 19.56 -23.74 19.82
N PRO A 158 19.97 -23.27 21.01
CA PRO A 158 21.17 -22.42 21.14
C PRO A 158 22.48 -23.10 20.68
N GLN A 159 22.56 -24.43 20.71
CA GLN A 159 23.75 -25.18 20.35
C GLN A 159 23.95 -25.20 18.83
N THR A 160 22.88 -25.33 18.05
CA THR A 160 22.89 -25.22 16.59
C THR A 160 23.37 -23.85 16.13
N ALA A 161 22.88 -22.77 16.77
CA ALA A 161 23.35 -21.41 16.49
C ALA A 161 24.85 -21.24 16.81
N GLN A 162 25.32 -21.83 17.91
CA GLN A 162 26.73 -21.79 18.27
C GLN A 162 27.60 -22.57 17.27
N GLN A 163 27.14 -23.75 16.80
CA GLN A 163 27.84 -24.54 15.79
C GLN A 163 27.90 -23.83 14.44
N ALA A 164 26.82 -23.16 14.03
CA ALA A 164 26.78 -22.30 12.85
C ALA A 164 27.80 -21.16 12.97
N LEU A 165 27.84 -20.46 14.10
CA LEU A 165 28.80 -19.39 14.35
C LEU A 165 30.25 -19.91 14.28
N THR A 166 30.55 -21.04 14.91
CA THR A 166 31.89 -21.65 14.86
C THR A 166 32.31 -21.99 13.42
N ARG A 167 31.39 -22.52 12.60
CA ARG A 167 31.65 -22.77 11.18
C ARG A 167 31.94 -21.48 10.42
N LEU A 168 31.11 -20.45 10.58
CA LEU A 168 31.28 -19.15 9.92
C LEU A 168 32.63 -18.50 10.27
N MET A 169 33.04 -18.58 11.54
CA MET A 169 34.32 -18.03 12.00
C MET A 169 35.55 -18.81 11.50
N ALA A 170 35.38 -20.09 11.15
CA ALA A 170 36.47 -20.92 10.64
C ALA A 170 36.82 -20.61 9.18
N VAL A 171 35.88 -19.99 8.43
CA VAL A 171 36.07 -19.66 7.02
C VAL A 171 37.01 -18.46 6.87
N LYS A 172 38.07 -18.63 6.08
CA LYS A 172 39.08 -17.58 5.84
C LYS A 172 39.14 -17.13 4.37
N THR A 173 38.66 -17.96 3.47
CA THR A 173 38.78 -17.85 2.01
C THR A 173 37.43 -17.43 1.42
N PRO A 174 37.39 -16.43 0.52
CA PRO A 174 36.15 -16.02 -0.16
C PRO A 174 35.42 -17.17 -0.86
N GLU A 175 36.17 -18.14 -1.39
CA GLU A 175 35.67 -19.31 -2.12
C GLU A 175 34.83 -20.23 -1.22
N ASP A 176 35.20 -20.36 0.05
CA ASP A 176 34.50 -21.21 1.04
C ASP A 176 33.38 -20.45 1.78
N ARG A 177 33.28 -19.13 1.61
CA ARG A 177 32.23 -18.31 2.26
C ARG A 177 30.85 -18.58 1.68
N LEU A 178 30.73 -18.56 0.35
CA LEU A 178 29.46 -18.81 -0.34
C LEU A 178 28.85 -20.19 -0.01
N PRO A 179 29.58 -21.32 -0.08
CA PRO A 179 29.02 -22.61 0.31
C PRO A 179 28.66 -22.66 1.80
N THR A 180 29.48 -22.09 2.68
CA THR A 180 29.17 -22.05 4.11
C THR A 180 27.92 -21.23 4.41
N TYR A 181 27.73 -20.08 3.74
CA TYR A 181 26.52 -19.27 3.87
C TYR A 181 25.29 -20.02 3.37
N LYS A 182 25.40 -20.73 2.24
CA LYS A 182 24.33 -21.58 1.70
C LYS A 182 23.88 -22.63 2.73
N GLU A 183 24.83 -23.39 3.27
CA GLU A 183 24.55 -24.46 4.24
C GLU A 183 24.01 -23.92 5.58
N THR A 184 24.41 -22.70 5.96
CA THR A 184 24.06 -22.14 7.27
C THR A 184 22.71 -21.40 7.26
N PHE A 185 22.40 -20.67 6.19
CA PHE A 185 21.24 -19.76 6.16
C PHE A 185 20.16 -20.17 5.14
N PHE A 186 20.51 -20.90 4.08
CA PHE A 186 19.60 -21.16 2.95
C PHE A 186 19.14 -22.61 2.85
N GLN A 187 19.80 -23.54 3.55
CA GLN A 187 19.44 -24.96 3.59
C GLN A 187 19.03 -25.36 5.01
N GLY A 188 17.82 -25.91 5.16
CA GLY A 188 17.37 -26.49 6.43
C GLY A 188 18.02 -27.84 6.72
N ARG A 189 18.18 -28.68 5.68
CA ARG A 189 18.91 -29.94 5.71
C ARG A 189 19.89 -30.00 4.54
N PRO A 190 21.01 -30.74 4.65
CA PRO A 190 22.06 -30.80 3.60
C PRO A 190 21.52 -31.19 2.21
N ASP A 191 20.48 -32.02 2.16
CA ASP A 191 19.91 -32.57 0.93
C ASP A 191 18.61 -31.89 0.47
N GLU A 192 18.18 -30.81 1.15
CA GLU A 192 16.95 -30.11 0.78
C GLU A 192 17.24 -29.03 -0.28
N PRO A 193 16.51 -29.02 -1.42
CA PRO A 193 16.68 -27.98 -2.42
C PRO A 193 16.23 -26.63 -1.85
N ILE A 194 16.97 -25.57 -2.21
CA ILE A 194 16.59 -24.19 -1.85
C ILE A 194 15.23 -23.89 -2.46
N THR A 195 14.29 -23.39 -1.66
CA THR A 195 12.98 -23.00 -2.18
C THR A 195 13.11 -21.85 -3.17
N GLU A 196 12.22 -21.77 -4.16
CA GLU A 196 12.24 -20.73 -5.20
C GLU A 196 12.25 -19.30 -4.61
N LYS A 197 11.56 -19.09 -3.47
CA LYS A 197 11.57 -17.81 -2.75
C LYS A 197 12.94 -17.49 -2.12
N THR A 198 13.63 -18.50 -1.61
CA THR A 198 14.93 -18.36 -0.96
C THR A 198 16.07 -18.23 -1.97
N GLN A 199 15.88 -18.78 -3.18
CA GLN A 199 16.83 -18.73 -4.29
C GLN A 199 17.13 -17.30 -4.75
N ILE A 200 16.12 -16.42 -4.79
CA ILE A 200 16.27 -15.01 -5.17
C ILE A 200 17.26 -14.27 -4.25
N TYR A 201 17.23 -14.58 -2.95
CA TYR A 201 18.16 -13.99 -1.98
C TYR A 201 19.56 -14.59 -2.09
N PHE A 202 19.65 -15.88 -2.45
CA PHE A 202 20.93 -16.55 -2.68
C PHE A 202 21.63 -16.03 -3.95
N GLU A 203 20.89 -15.77 -5.02
CA GLU A 203 21.44 -15.13 -6.24
C GLU A 203 21.97 -13.72 -5.95
N LYS A 204 21.27 -12.96 -5.08
CA LYS A 204 21.77 -11.66 -4.59
C LYS A 204 23.08 -11.80 -3.82
N LEU A 205 23.21 -12.82 -2.97
CA LEU A 205 24.46 -13.13 -2.28
C LEU A 205 25.59 -13.43 -3.28
N GLN A 206 25.30 -14.23 -4.31
CA GLN A 206 26.27 -14.54 -5.37
C GLN A 206 26.68 -13.29 -6.18
N SER A 207 25.77 -12.32 -6.34
CA SER A 207 26.07 -11.05 -7.00
C SER A 207 26.91 -10.07 -6.16
N GLY A 208 27.22 -10.44 -4.91
CA GLY A 208 28.11 -9.67 -4.02
C GLY A 208 27.42 -8.90 -2.89
N ALA A 209 26.12 -9.10 -2.67
CA ALA A 209 25.42 -8.54 -1.52
C ALA A 209 25.90 -9.15 -0.20
N THR A 210 25.79 -8.42 0.91
CA THR A 210 26.12 -8.93 2.25
C THR A 210 24.96 -9.70 2.88
N ILE A 211 25.25 -10.53 3.88
CA ILE A 211 24.20 -11.23 4.65
C ILE A 211 23.34 -10.22 5.40
N LYS A 212 23.93 -9.12 5.89
CA LYS A 212 23.20 -8.01 6.51
C LYS A 212 22.16 -7.41 5.58
N GLU A 213 22.52 -7.14 4.33
CA GLU A 213 21.60 -6.62 3.31
C GLU A 213 20.48 -7.62 3.00
N ILE A 214 20.82 -8.90 2.86
CA ILE A 214 19.85 -9.96 2.61
C ILE A 214 18.87 -10.09 3.77
N ALA A 215 19.35 -10.12 5.02
CA ALA A 215 18.49 -10.19 6.21
C ALA A 215 17.54 -8.99 6.28
N THR A 216 18.02 -7.79 5.94
CA THR A 216 17.20 -6.58 5.88
C THR A 216 16.11 -6.69 4.82
N LYS A 217 16.45 -7.20 3.64
CA LYS A 217 15.50 -7.41 2.55
C LYS A 217 14.45 -8.46 2.90
N VAL A 218 14.86 -9.60 3.45
CA VAL A 218 13.96 -10.67 3.91
C VAL A 218 12.97 -10.15 4.95
N THR A 219 13.47 -9.38 5.93
CA THR A 219 12.61 -8.77 6.97
C THR A 219 11.60 -7.80 6.35
N SER A 220 12.04 -6.99 5.38
CA SER A 220 11.15 -6.05 4.70
C SER A 220 10.10 -6.73 3.84
N ASP A 221 10.48 -7.78 3.11
CA ASP A 221 9.57 -8.54 2.25
C ASP A 221 8.55 -9.33 3.11
N ALA A 222 8.97 -9.83 4.29
CA ALA A 222 8.08 -10.45 5.26
C ALA A 222 7.07 -9.46 5.85
N ALA A 223 7.52 -8.27 6.27
CA ALA A 223 6.65 -7.22 6.79
C ALA A 223 5.65 -6.73 5.73
N ALA A 224 6.11 -6.54 4.49
CA ALA A 224 5.23 -6.17 3.38
C ALA A 224 4.17 -7.24 3.10
N SER A 225 4.53 -8.52 3.22
CA SER A 225 3.58 -9.62 3.07
C SER A 225 2.49 -9.59 4.14
N LEU A 226 2.85 -9.37 5.41
CA LEU A 226 1.88 -9.21 6.50
C LEU A 226 0.94 -8.02 6.26
N GLY A 227 1.49 -6.87 5.86
CA GLY A 227 0.68 -5.70 5.52
C GLY A 227 -0.31 -5.97 4.37
N ALA A 228 0.08 -6.79 3.38
CA ALA A 228 -0.81 -7.20 2.30
C ALA A 228 -1.94 -8.13 2.79
N PHE A 229 -1.67 -9.02 3.74
CA PHE A 229 -2.70 -9.86 4.38
C PHE A 229 -3.71 -9.01 5.16
N ASP A 230 -3.26 -8.04 5.95
CA ASP A 230 -4.14 -7.13 6.69
C ASP A 230 -5.02 -6.30 5.76
N GLN A 231 -4.46 -5.83 4.64
CA GLN A 231 -5.25 -5.13 3.61
C GLN A 231 -6.28 -6.05 2.98
N LYS A 232 -5.91 -7.29 2.66
CA LYS A 232 -6.84 -8.29 2.12
C LYS A 232 -7.99 -8.55 3.09
N GLU A 233 -7.71 -8.66 4.39
CA GLU A 233 -8.75 -8.84 5.40
C GLU A 233 -9.69 -7.62 5.48
N LYS A 234 -9.15 -6.40 5.43
CA LYS A 234 -9.95 -5.16 5.38
C LYS A 234 -10.85 -5.11 4.15
N TYR A 235 -10.31 -5.45 2.97
CA TYR A 235 -11.12 -5.52 1.74
C TYR A 235 -12.19 -6.60 1.83
N GLN A 236 -11.88 -7.76 2.41
CA GLN A 236 -12.84 -8.84 2.60
C GLN A 236 -13.99 -8.39 3.52
N ARG A 237 -13.69 -7.77 4.67
CA ARG A 237 -14.71 -7.20 5.57
C ARG A 237 -15.56 -6.15 4.86
N ARG A 238 -14.94 -5.29 4.05
CA ARG A 238 -15.66 -4.26 3.27
C ARG A 238 -16.59 -4.89 2.23
N ILE A 239 -16.16 -5.95 1.55
CA ILE A 239 -16.99 -6.71 0.61
C ILE A 239 -18.19 -7.30 1.35
N GLU A 240 -17.98 -7.93 2.50
CA GLU A 240 -19.07 -8.49 3.32
C GLU A 240 -20.06 -7.42 3.83
N GLU A 241 -19.56 -6.24 4.20
CA GLU A 241 -20.40 -5.09 4.54
C GLU A 241 -21.24 -4.62 3.35
N LEU A 242 -20.63 -4.48 2.17
CA LEU A 242 -21.33 -4.07 0.96
C LEU A 242 -22.35 -5.11 0.52
N GLN A 243 -22.05 -6.40 0.66
CA GLN A 243 -22.99 -7.49 0.40
C GLN A 243 -24.18 -7.44 1.38
N ARG A 244 -23.93 -7.22 2.67
CA ARG A 244 -25.00 -7.03 3.67
C ARG A 244 -25.84 -5.79 3.38
N ALA A 245 -25.21 -4.67 3.02
CA ALA A 245 -25.91 -3.44 2.66
C ALA A 245 -26.76 -3.62 1.40
N LYS A 246 -26.24 -4.33 0.39
CA LYS A 246 -26.98 -4.67 -0.83
C LYS A 246 -28.19 -5.54 -0.51
N ALA A 247 -28.03 -6.60 0.29
CA ALA A 247 -29.13 -7.47 0.70
C ALA A 247 -30.21 -6.71 1.50
N ALA A 248 -29.80 -5.82 2.41
CA ALA A 248 -30.71 -4.97 3.16
C ALA A 248 -31.46 -3.98 2.26
N TYR A 249 -30.76 -3.38 1.29
CA TYR A 249 -31.37 -2.48 0.31
C TYR A 249 -32.36 -3.20 -0.60
N GLU A 250 -32.03 -4.40 -1.09
CA GLU A 250 -32.94 -5.22 -1.89
C GLU A 250 -34.18 -5.63 -1.08
N LEU A 251 -34.01 -5.98 0.20
CA LEU A 251 -35.12 -6.32 1.10
C LEU A 251 -35.98 -5.09 1.46
N GLN A 252 -35.38 -3.91 1.55
CA GLN A 252 -36.13 -2.67 1.73
C GLN A 252 -36.85 -2.25 0.43
N LYS A 253 -36.22 -2.47 -0.73
CA LYS A 253 -36.82 -2.25 -2.06
C LYS A 253 -38.02 -3.18 -2.26
N SER A 254 -37.91 -4.46 -1.90
CA SER A 254 -39.03 -5.41 -2.00
C SER A 254 -40.17 -5.07 -1.03
N LYS A 255 -39.86 -4.64 0.20
CA LYS A 255 -40.87 -4.12 1.15
C LYS A 255 -41.56 -2.86 0.66
N LYS A 256 -40.82 -1.93 0.06
CA LYS A 256 -41.38 -0.71 -0.57
C LYS A 256 -42.16 -1.02 -1.86
N ALA A 257 -41.81 -2.09 -2.57
CA ALA A 257 -42.60 -2.58 -3.71
C ALA A 257 -43.91 -3.25 -3.26
N ALA A 258 -43.92 -3.93 -2.11
CA ALA A 258 -45.13 -4.49 -1.49
C ALA A 258 -46.03 -3.43 -0.82
N GLN A 259 -45.47 -2.25 -0.52
CA GLN A 259 -46.19 -1.06 -0.04
C GLN A 259 -46.17 0.06 -1.09
N LYS A 260 -46.57 -0.24 -2.33
CA LYS A 260 -47.02 0.83 -3.23
C LYS A 260 -48.54 0.92 -3.17
N PRO A 261 -49.11 2.13 -3.00
CA PRO A 261 -50.49 2.40 -3.41
C PRO A 261 -50.67 1.92 -4.85
N GLN A 262 -51.87 1.43 -5.19
CA GLN A 262 -52.22 1.11 -6.57
C GLN A 262 -51.77 2.27 -7.49
N PRO A 263 -51.11 1.96 -8.62
CA PRO A 263 -50.83 2.99 -9.62
C PRO A 263 -52.16 3.65 -10.01
N PRO A 264 -52.19 4.97 -10.29
CA PRO A 264 -53.36 5.57 -10.90
C PRO A 264 -53.68 4.75 -12.15
N GLU A 265 -54.95 4.40 -12.35
CA GLU A 265 -55.45 3.94 -13.64
C GLU A 265 -55.18 5.06 -14.66
N HIS A 266 -53.98 5.09 -15.23
CA HIS A 266 -53.71 5.86 -16.42
C HIS A 266 -54.44 5.15 -17.55
N THR A 267 -55.66 5.62 -17.81
CA THR A 267 -56.53 5.17 -18.88
C THR A 267 -55.84 5.43 -20.21
N TYR A 268 -55.16 4.42 -20.75
CA TYR A 268 -54.91 4.33 -22.19
C TYR A 268 -56.29 4.19 -22.85
N GLU A 269 -56.83 5.31 -23.32
CA GLU A 269 -57.96 5.31 -24.24
C GLU A 269 -57.41 4.93 -25.61
N VAL A 270 -57.44 3.63 -25.90
CA VAL A 270 -57.05 3.10 -27.21
C VAL A 270 -58.29 3.12 -28.11
N PRO A 271 -58.24 3.82 -29.26
CA PRO A 271 -59.36 3.84 -30.18
C PRO A 271 -59.60 2.46 -30.80
N PRO A 272 -60.84 2.15 -31.21
CA PRO A 272 -61.14 0.89 -31.89
C PRO A 272 -60.38 0.81 -33.22
N CYS A 273 -60.00 -0.39 -33.63
CA CYS A 273 -59.25 -0.60 -34.86
C CYS A 273 -59.97 0.04 -36.08
N ASN A 274 -59.29 0.91 -36.83
CA ASN A 274 -59.89 1.58 -37.99
C ASN A 274 -60.39 0.63 -39.09
N VAL A 275 -59.85 -0.59 -39.17
CA VAL A 275 -60.22 -1.59 -40.19
C VAL A 275 -61.39 -2.46 -39.74
N CYS A 276 -61.37 -2.95 -38.48
CA CYS A 276 -62.35 -3.93 -38.00
C CYS A 276 -63.29 -3.41 -36.91
N ARG A 277 -63.10 -2.17 -36.45
CA ARG A 277 -63.86 -1.45 -35.40
C ARG A 277 -63.97 -2.19 -34.05
N LYS A 278 -63.08 -3.15 -33.81
CA LYS A 278 -63.01 -3.88 -32.53
C LYS A 278 -62.13 -3.12 -31.55
N GLU A 279 -62.45 -3.23 -30.26
CA GLU A 279 -61.59 -2.78 -29.17
C GLU A 279 -60.24 -3.48 -29.28
N VAL A 280 -59.16 -2.70 -29.18
CA VAL A 280 -57.79 -3.20 -29.24
C VAL A 280 -57.41 -3.68 -27.85
N ASP A 281 -56.77 -4.84 -27.78
CA ASP A 281 -56.23 -5.35 -26.53
C ASP A 281 -55.20 -4.35 -25.97
N LYS A 282 -55.42 -3.92 -24.73
CA LYS A 282 -54.59 -2.91 -24.06
C LYS A 282 -53.24 -3.49 -23.62
N GLU A 283 -53.11 -4.82 -23.54
CA GLU A 283 -51.86 -5.47 -23.15
C GLU A 283 -50.84 -5.54 -24.30
N ASP A 284 -51.31 -5.64 -25.55
CA ASP A 284 -50.48 -5.78 -26.76
C ASP A 284 -50.40 -4.50 -27.63
N PHE A 285 -50.98 -3.38 -27.16
CA PHE A 285 -50.96 -2.13 -27.91
C PHE A 285 -49.62 -1.39 -27.77
N ILE A 286 -48.84 -1.37 -28.86
CA ILE A 286 -47.64 -0.53 -28.95
C ILE A 286 -48.05 0.88 -29.36
N GLY A 287 -48.21 1.77 -28.37
CA GLY A 287 -48.38 3.20 -28.61
C GLY A 287 -47.10 3.85 -29.16
N CYS A 288 -47.23 5.06 -29.72
CA CYS A 288 -46.08 5.85 -30.13
C CYS A 288 -45.12 6.05 -28.93
N PRO A 289 -43.82 5.72 -29.06
CA PRO A 289 -42.85 5.88 -27.96
C PRO A 289 -42.81 7.30 -27.40
N TYR A 290 -42.92 8.30 -28.28
CA TYR A 290 -42.98 9.71 -27.91
C TYR A 290 -44.18 10.02 -27.01
N CYS A 291 -45.39 9.71 -27.47
CA CYS A 291 -46.61 9.97 -26.71
C CYS A 291 -46.63 9.21 -25.37
N THR A 292 -46.05 8.01 -25.35
CA THR A 292 -45.95 7.20 -24.12
C THR A 292 -45.03 7.85 -23.09
N ILE A 293 -43.84 8.31 -23.52
CA ILE A 293 -42.92 9.05 -22.65
C ILE A 293 -43.54 10.36 -22.18
N LEU A 294 -44.21 11.10 -23.06
CA LEU A 294 -44.84 12.39 -22.73
C LEU A 294 -46.03 12.23 -21.77
N LEU A 295 -46.79 11.13 -21.88
CA LEU A 295 -47.86 10.79 -20.95
C LEU A 295 -47.31 10.46 -19.56
N ASP A 296 -46.29 9.60 -19.46
CA ASP A 296 -45.64 9.25 -18.18
C ASP A 296 -44.99 10.48 -17.52
N ALA A 297 -44.37 11.33 -18.35
CA ALA A 297 -43.84 12.60 -17.89
C ALA A 297 -44.95 13.57 -17.41
N GLY A 298 -46.23 13.30 -17.66
CA GLY A 298 -47.35 14.18 -17.32
C GLY A 298 -47.38 15.46 -18.15
N ILE A 299 -46.78 15.44 -19.35
CA ILE A 299 -46.75 16.55 -20.30
C ILE A 299 -48.04 16.58 -21.11
N ARG A 300 -48.53 15.39 -21.49
CA ARG A 300 -49.80 15.22 -22.20
C ARG A 300 -50.80 14.48 -21.31
N PRO A 301 -52.10 14.86 -21.35
CA PRO A 301 -53.13 14.24 -20.53
C PRO A 301 -53.66 12.92 -21.10
N THR A 302 -53.62 12.70 -22.42
CA THR A 302 -54.10 11.49 -23.11
C THR A 302 -53.26 11.16 -24.34
N THR A 303 -53.31 9.91 -24.80
CA THR A 303 -52.61 9.41 -26.02
C THR A 303 -53.54 9.28 -27.24
N THR A 304 -54.67 9.97 -27.26
CA THR A 304 -55.80 9.66 -28.15
C THR A 304 -55.70 10.21 -29.58
N ASP A 305 -56.05 9.33 -30.54
CA ASP A 305 -56.69 9.47 -31.87
C ASP A 305 -56.22 10.48 -32.93
N ALA A 306 -55.42 11.50 -32.61
CA ALA A 306 -54.96 12.49 -33.60
C ALA A 306 -53.49 12.32 -34.03
N HIS A 307 -52.83 11.21 -33.65
CA HIS A 307 -51.40 11.04 -33.91
C HIS A 307 -51.04 10.96 -35.41
N ALA A 308 -52.00 10.61 -36.28
CA ALA A 308 -51.77 10.56 -37.73
C ALA A 308 -51.48 11.95 -38.34
N ASP A 309 -51.95 13.03 -37.71
CA ASP A 309 -51.76 14.41 -38.17
C ASP A 309 -50.80 15.21 -37.26
N GLU A 310 -50.46 14.71 -36.07
CA GLU A 310 -49.51 15.33 -35.16
C GLU A 310 -48.08 14.83 -35.43
N ASN A 311 -47.37 15.53 -36.32
CA ASN A 311 -45.94 15.33 -36.51
C ASN A 311 -45.17 15.87 -35.28
N HIS A 312 -44.37 15.03 -34.64
CA HIS A 312 -43.39 15.48 -33.64
C HIS A 312 -42.29 16.27 -34.35
N GLY A 313 -42.37 17.59 -34.28
CA GLY A 313 -41.39 18.49 -34.88
C GLY A 313 -40.08 18.53 -34.09
N CYS A 314 -38.96 18.64 -34.79
CA CYS A 314 -37.68 18.96 -34.18
C CYS A 314 -37.75 20.34 -33.50
N ALA A 315 -37.31 20.44 -32.26
CA ALA A 315 -37.22 21.67 -31.48
C ALA A 315 -36.25 22.70 -32.09
N GLY A 316 -35.40 22.28 -33.03
CA GLY A 316 -34.62 23.19 -33.86
C GLY A 316 -35.46 24.03 -34.84
N GLY A 317 -36.68 23.59 -35.18
CA GLY A 317 -37.57 24.28 -36.10
C GLY A 317 -36.88 24.63 -37.42
N GLU A 318 -36.93 25.90 -37.81
CA GLU A 318 -36.24 26.45 -39.01
C GLU A 318 -34.71 26.37 -38.94
N TYR A 319 -34.15 26.14 -37.75
CA TYR A 319 -32.71 26.01 -37.49
C TYR A 319 -32.31 24.55 -37.22
N CYS A 320 -33.16 23.62 -37.65
CA CYS A 320 -32.79 22.20 -37.67
C CYS A 320 -31.56 22.04 -38.57
N VAL A 321 -30.53 21.36 -38.06
CA VAL A 321 -29.28 21.14 -38.82
C VAL A 321 -29.55 20.42 -40.15
N GLN A 322 -30.59 19.57 -40.21
CA GLN A 322 -31.03 18.90 -41.43
C GLN A 322 -31.63 19.83 -42.50
N LEU A 323 -32.08 21.03 -42.13
CA LEU A 323 -32.60 22.03 -43.08
C LEU A 323 -31.51 23.00 -43.56
N LEU A 324 -30.33 22.98 -42.93
CA LEU A 324 -29.24 23.92 -43.16
C LEU A 324 -28.03 23.30 -43.84
N ASP A 325 -27.90 21.98 -43.84
CA ASP A 325 -26.73 21.23 -44.30
C ASP A 325 -27.17 20.10 -45.24
N ASP A 326 -26.99 20.28 -46.56
CA ASP A 326 -27.46 19.37 -47.63
C ASP A 326 -26.63 18.08 -47.75
N ASP A 327 -25.44 18.01 -47.13
CA ASP A 327 -24.44 16.94 -47.31
C ASP A 327 -24.28 16.03 -46.07
N VAL A 328 -25.31 15.91 -45.22
CA VAL A 328 -25.25 15.03 -44.05
C VAL A 328 -25.73 13.62 -44.43
N ASP A 329 -24.78 12.74 -44.72
CA ASP A 329 -25.01 11.30 -44.84
C ASP A 329 -25.71 10.80 -43.56
N MET A 330 -26.92 10.29 -43.76
CA MET A 330 -27.66 9.55 -42.74
C MET A 330 -26.94 8.22 -42.55
N ASP A 331 -26.03 8.15 -41.58
CA ASP A 331 -25.75 6.86 -40.97
C ASP A 331 -27.08 6.41 -40.32
N LEU A 332 -27.88 5.66 -41.09
CA LEU A 332 -29.18 5.10 -40.68
C LEU A 332 -29.09 4.28 -39.38
N ASP A 333 -27.86 3.94 -38.97
CA ASP A 333 -27.52 3.21 -37.77
C ASP A 333 -27.35 4.08 -36.50
N ASN A 334 -27.34 5.43 -36.61
CA ASN A 334 -27.14 6.36 -35.48
C ASN A 334 -28.22 7.46 -35.34
N ALA A 335 -29.39 7.28 -35.93
CA ALA A 335 -30.52 8.20 -35.83
C ALA A 335 -31.30 8.02 -34.49
N ASP A 336 -30.62 8.23 -33.37
CA ASP A 336 -31.30 8.29 -32.07
C ASP A 336 -31.86 9.70 -31.85
N ASP A 337 -33.18 9.81 -31.94
CA ASP A 337 -33.89 11.01 -31.53
C ASP A 337 -33.72 11.25 -30.02
N LEU A 338 -33.49 12.51 -29.65
CA LEU A 338 -33.10 12.92 -28.31
C LEU A 338 -34.13 13.87 -27.69
N MET A 339 -34.41 13.69 -26.41
CA MET A 339 -35.22 14.61 -25.61
C MET A 339 -34.37 15.31 -24.57
N CYS A 340 -34.69 16.58 -24.27
CA CYS A 340 -34.06 17.31 -23.17
C CYS A 340 -34.56 16.78 -21.82
N ARG A 341 -33.65 16.26 -20.98
CA ARG A 341 -33.98 15.68 -19.67
C ARG A 341 -34.66 16.68 -18.75
N GLU A 342 -34.19 17.93 -18.75
CA GLU A 342 -34.80 18.96 -17.91
C GLU A 342 -36.23 19.30 -18.34
N CYS A 343 -36.49 19.32 -19.65
CA CYS A 343 -37.83 19.55 -20.18
C CYS A 343 -38.79 18.40 -19.88
N THR A 344 -38.33 17.15 -19.99
CA THR A 344 -39.15 15.97 -19.67
C THR A 344 -39.39 15.82 -18.17
N ASP A 345 -38.35 15.95 -17.35
CA ASP A 345 -38.43 15.68 -15.92
C ASP A 345 -39.07 16.83 -15.14
N ARG A 346 -38.70 18.08 -15.45
CA ARG A 346 -39.00 19.24 -14.59
C ARG A 346 -39.88 20.29 -15.24
N LEU A 347 -39.60 20.69 -16.48
CA LEU A 347 -40.32 21.80 -17.12
C LEU A 347 -41.63 21.34 -17.78
N LYS A 348 -41.83 20.03 -17.94
CA LYS A 348 -43.01 19.43 -18.54
C LYS A 348 -43.35 20.03 -19.91
N ARG A 349 -42.33 20.14 -20.77
CA ARG A 349 -42.43 20.66 -22.13
C ARG A 349 -41.98 19.60 -23.12
N GLU A 350 -42.69 19.48 -24.24
CA GLU A 350 -42.32 18.60 -25.34
C GLU A 350 -41.17 19.22 -26.14
N THR A 351 -40.00 18.55 -26.11
CA THR A 351 -38.78 19.04 -26.75
C THR A 351 -38.01 17.83 -27.31
N ILE A 352 -37.96 17.72 -28.63
CA ILE A 352 -37.34 16.59 -29.34
C ILE A 352 -36.32 17.14 -30.32
N PHE A 353 -35.14 16.56 -30.39
CA PHE A 353 -34.09 16.89 -31.34
C PHE A 353 -33.77 15.67 -32.19
N CYS A 354 -33.60 15.85 -33.49
CA CYS A 354 -33.32 14.78 -34.44
C CYS A 354 -31.90 14.19 -34.32
N SER A 355 -30.99 14.88 -33.63
CA SER A 355 -29.62 14.39 -33.41
C SER A 355 -28.92 15.19 -32.30
N LEU A 356 -27.83 14.62 -31.77
CA LEU A 356 -27.02 15.27 -30.73
C LEU A 356 -26.43 16.59 -31.24
N ARG A 357 -26.01 16.62 -32.52
CA ARG A 357 -25.52 17.83 -33.19
C ARG A 357 -26.60 18.90 -33.30
N CYS A 358 -27.85 18.51 -33.58
CA CYS A 358 -28.96 19.46 -33.61
C CYS A 358 -29.28 20.02 -32.21
N ALA A 359 -29.18 19.19 -31.18
CA ALA A 359 -29.37 19.61 -29.78
C ALA A 359 -28.26 20.57 -29.33
N ASP A 360 -27.01 20.30 -29.69
CA ASP A 360 -25.86 21.15 -29.35
C ASP A 360 -25.92 22.51 -30.06
N PHE A 361 -26.16 22.50 -31.38
CA PHE A 361 -26.29 23.72 -32.18
C PHE A 361 -27.41 24.64 -31.71
N ASN A 362 -28.53 24.07 -31.25
CA ASN A 362 -29.69 24.81 -30.76
C ASN A 362 -29.71 25.00 -29.24
N TYR A 363 -28.66 24.60 -28.50
CA TYR A 363 -28.67 24.60 -27.04
C TYR A 363 -28.88 25.99 -26.43
N GLN A 364 -28.15 26.99 -26.92
CA GLN A 364 -28.27 28.37 -26.42
C GLN A 364 -29.71 28.88 -26.52
N ARG A 365 -30.27 28.78 -27.72
CA ARG A 365 -31.62 29.23 -28.01
C ARG A 365 -32.65 28.45 -27.19
N HIS A 366 -32.50 27.14 -27.13
CA HIS A 366 -33.39 26.29 -26.34
C HIS A 366 -33.36 26.66 -24.86
N ARG A 367 -32.18 26.96 -24.31
CA ARG A 367 -32.03 27.40 -22.92
C ARG A 367 -32.68 28.77 -22.69
N GLU A 368 -32.49 29.73 -23.60
CA GLU A 368 -33.02 31.09 -23.46
C GLU A 368 -34.55 31.16 -23.64
N ASP A 369 -35.06 30.48 -24.65
CA ASP A 369 -36.47 30.52 -25.04
C ASP A 369 -37.34 29.60 -24.16
N VAL A 370 -36.79 28.45 -23.73
CA VAL A 370 -37.54 27.44 -22.97
C VAL A 370 -37.11 27.38 -21.51
N HIS A 371 -35.84 27.08 -21.22
CA HIS A 371 -35.43 26.83 -19.84
C HIS A 371 -35.53 28.08 -18.96
N ILE A 372 -34.97 29.21 -19.39
CA ILE A 372 -34.98 30.45 -18.60
C ILE A 372 -36.42 30.93 -18.38
N GLN A 373 -37.24 30.93 -19.43
CA GLN A 373 -38.64 31.35 -19.33
C GLN A 373 -39.46 30.46 -18.39
N GLU A 374 -39.31 29.13 -18.49
CA GLU A 374 -40.07 28.21 -17.64
C GLU A 374 -39.53 28.15 -16.21
N ARG A 375 -38.22 28.33 -16.00
CA ARG A 375 -37.62 28.47 -14.66
C ARG A 375 -38.13 29.74 -13.98
N MET A 376 -38.18 30.87 -14.69
CA MET A 376 -38.75 32.12 -14.16
C MET A 376 -40.22 31.95 -13.79
N LYS A 377 -41.04 31.31 -14.63
CA LYS A 377 -42.46 31.05 -14.33
C LYS A 377 -42.67 30.13 -13.12
N ARG A 378 -41.72 29.25 -12.83
CA ARG A 378 -41.82 28.25 -11.74
C ARG A 378 -40.97 28.61 -10.51
N GLU A 379 -40.47 29.84 -10.43
CA GLU A 379 -39.59 30.33 -9.35
C GLU A 379 -38.37 29.43 -9.10
N MET A 380 -37.82 28.85 -10.17
CA MET A 380 -36.62 28.01 -10.12
C MET A 380 -35.36 28.85 -10.36
N ASP A 381 -34.22 28.36 -9.87
CA ASP A 381 -32.91 28.97 -10.12
C ASP A 381 -32.59 29.01 -11.62
N VAL A 382 -32.48 30.24 -12.15
CA VAL A 382 -32.22 30.52 -13.57
C VAL A 382 -30.77 30.21 -13.94
N ASP A 383 -29.84 30.36 -13.00
CA ASP A 383 -28.39 30.26 -13.22
C ASP A 383 -27.80 28.89 -12.89
N ARG A 384 -28.67 27.91 -12.58
CA ARG A 384 -28.31 26.55 -12.13
C ARG A 384 -27.20 25.83 -12.93
N ASN A 385 -27.06 26.13 -14.22
CA ASN A 385 -26.12 25.45 -15.13
C ASN A 385 -25.04 26.40 -15.68
N MET A 386 -24.79 27.54 -15.04
CA MET A 386 -23.81 28.53 -15.53
C MET A 386 -22.38 28.00 -15.59
N ASP A 387 -22.01 27.10 -14.67
CA ASP A 387 -20.67 26.50 -14.59
C ASP A 387 -20.36 25.52 -15.75
N ASP A 388 -21.40 25.04 -16.42
CA ASP A 388 -21.32 24.09 -17.53
C ASP A 388 -21.35 24.78 -18.91
N LEU A 389 -21.40 26.12 -18.95
CA LEU A 389 -21.39 26.90 -20.18
C LEU A 389 -19.96 27.24 -20.63
N VAL A 390 -19.72 27.15 -21.93
CA VAL A 390 -18.51 27.65 -22.59
C VAL A 390 -18.92 28.83 -23.46
N PHE A 391 -18.31 30.00 -23.23
CA PHE A 391 -18.60 31.23 -23.97
C PHE A 391 -17.66 31.35 -25.16
N ASP A 392 -18.23 31.48 -26.36
CA ASP A 392 -17.45 31.53 -27.61
C ASP A 392 -16.82 32.91 -27.84
N ASN A 393 -17.38 33.95 -27.22
CA ASN A 393 -16.96 35.33 -27.38
C ASN A 393 -16.70 36.01 -26.03
N ALA A 394 -15.80 36.99 -26.02
CA ALA A 394 -15.48 37.79 -24.83
C ALA A 394 -16.69 38.52 -24.24
N ASP A 395 -17.66 38.90 -25.08
CA ASP A 395 -18.90 39.58 -24.69
C ASP A 395 -19.96 38.62 -24.10
N LYS A 396 -19.66 37.31 -24.02
CA LYS A 396 -20.56 36.26 -23.49
C LYS A 396 -21.94 36.16 -24.16
N SER A 397 -22.09 36.74 -25.35
CA SER A 397 -23.33 36.74 -26.12
C SER A 397 -23.64 35.42 -26.83
N ARG A 398 -22.62 34.57 -27.01
CA ARG A 398 -22.75 33.22 -27.58
C ARG A 398 -22.10 32.20 -26.66
N TYR A 399 -22.82 31.11 -26.41
CA TYR A 399 -22.33 30.03 -25.56
C TYR A 399 -22.94 28.69 -25.94
N HIS A 400 -22.23 27.61 -25.64
CA HIS A 400 -22.69 26.23 -25.79
C HIS A 400 -22.44 25.44 -24.50
N ALA A 401 -23.01 24.25 -24.38
CA ALA A 401 -22.74 23.37 -23.25
C ALA A 401 -21.35 22.76 -23.40
N ARG A 402 -20.57 22.66 -22.30
CA ARG A 402 -19.27 21.96 -22.32
C ARG A 402 -19.40 20.51 -22.79
N ASP A 403 -20.46 19.84 -22.36
CA ASP A 403 -20.90 18.54 -22.85
C ASP A 403 -22.43 18.51 -22.83
N ILE A 404 -23.03 18.31 -24.00
CA ILE A 404 -24.49 18.29 -24.17
C ILE A 404 -25.11 16.94 -23.78
N ARG A 405 -24.33 15.85 -23.75
CA ARG A 405 -24.83 14.48 -23.52
C ARG A 405 -25.58 14.32 -22.18
N PRO A 406 -25.10 14.88 -21.05
CA PRO A 406 -25.81 14.76 -19.77
C PRO A 406 -27.19 15.43 -19.76
N TYR A 407 -27.42 16.39 -20.66
CA TYR A 407 -28.66 17.15 -20.77
C TYR A 407 -29.70 16.43 -21.65
N MET A 408 -29.27 15.47 -22.47
CA MET A 408 -30.12 14.76 -23.41
C MET A 408 -30.35 13.31 -22.98
N ALA A 409 -31.46 12.73 -23.40
CA ALA A 409 -31.74 11.30 -23.26
C ALA A 409 -32.30 10.79 -24.59
N THR A 410 -31.85 9.62 -25.02
CA THR A 410 -32.43 9.00 -26.22
C THR A 410 -33.82 8.46 -25.89
N VAL A 411 -34.69 8.42 -26.90
CA VAL A 411 -36.02 7.82 -26.75
C VAL A 411 -35.90 6.35 -26.27
N GLY A 412 -34.90 5.61 -26.76
CA GLY A 412 -34.63 4.24 -26.33
C GLY A 412 -34.23 4.11 -24.85
N GLU A 413 -33.43 5.05 -24.33
CA GLU A 413 -33.13 5.12 -22.89
C GLU A 413 -34.38 5.38 -22.06
N LEU A 414 -35.18 6.38 -22.45
CA LEU A 414 -36.39 6.76 -21.73
C LEU A 414 -37.44 5.65 -21.73
N MET A 415 -37.59 4.92 -22.84
CA MET A 415 -38.48 3.76 -22.92
C MET A 415 -38.00 2.59 -22.05
N ARG A 416 -36.69 2.34 -21.96
CA ARG A 416 -36.15 1.30 -21.06
C ARG A 416 -36.38 1.66 -19.61
N ASP A 417 -36.15 2.92 -19.24
CA ASP A 417 -36.43 3.43 -17.90
C ASP A 417 -37.91 3.31 -17.55
N LEU A 418 -38.79 3.65 -18.50
CA LEU A 418 -40.24 3.53 -18.34
C LEU A 418 -40.66 2.08 -18.10
N LYS A 419 -40.18 1.15 -18.94
CA LYS A 419 -40.45 -0.29 -18.79
C LYS A 419 -39.99 -0.82 -17.43
N GLN A 420 -38.80 -0.42 -16.98
CA GLN A 420 -38.28 -0.79 -15.66
C GLN A 420 -39.12 -0.21 -14.49
N ARG A 421 -39.60 1.04 -14.60
CA ARG A 421 -40.43 1.69 -13.57
C ARG A 421 -41.82 1.05 -13.46
N ASN A 422 -42.40 0.69 -14.59
CA ASN A 422 -43.76 0.15 -14.69
C ASN A 422 -43.81 -1.38 -14.56
N GLY A 423 -42.67 -2.03 -14.33
CA GLY A 423 -42.60 -3.48 -14.11
C GLY A 423 -42.89 -4.30 -15.37
N MET A 424 -42.82 -3.68 -16.55
CA MET A 424 -42.89 -4.36 -17.83
C MET A 424 -41.51 -4.97 -18.09
N ASN A 425 -41.37 -6.26 -17.78
CA ASN A 425 -40.17 -7.02 -18.14
C ASN A 425 -40.03 -7.04 -19.68
N PRO A 426 -38.82 -7.00 -20.24
CA PRO A 426 -38.61 -7.00 -21.69
C PRO A 426 -39.17 -8.25 -22.37
#